data_AF-A0A0K2RQJ4-F1
#
_entry.id   AF-A0A0K2RQJ4-F1
#
_cell.length_a   1.000
_cell.length_b   1.000
_cell.length_c   1.000
_cell.angle_alpha   90.00
_cell.angle_beta   90.00
_cell.angle_gamma   90.00
#
_symmetry.space_group_name_H-M   'P 1'
#
loop_
_entity.id
_entity.type
_entity.pdbx_description
1 polymer ?
#
loop_
_entity_poly.entity_id
_entity_poly.type
_entity_poly.pdbx_seq_one_letter_code
_entity_poly.pdbx_strand_id
1 'polypeptide(L)' 'MLRDHGMLGRDFPQVISNTVSSFALGDWEWILGLEAPELVDLVDLMRHLRATDARNHVREEIPFYTGRRITAAEIAEVLA' A
#
# COMPACT_ATOMS: atom_id res chain seq x y z
N MET A 1 13.99 13.68 -0.42
CA MET A 1 13.00 12.76 -1.05
C MET A 1 12.72 11.51 -0.21
N LEU A 2 13.48 10.40 -0.31
CA LEU A 2 13.10 9.14 0.38
C LEU A 2 13.10 9.23 1.91
N ARG A 3 14.04 9.98 2.48
CA ARG A 3 14.05 10.30 3.91
C ARG A 3 12.74 10.97 4.33
N ASP A 4 12.34 12.03 3.61
CA ASP A 4 11.16 12.83 3.95
C ASP A 4 9.87 12.02 3.75
N HIS A 5 9.83 11.17 2.71
CA HIS A 5 8.75 10.20 2.51
C HIS A 5 8.63 9.23 3.70
N GLY A 6 9.73 8.63 4.13
CA GLY A 6 9.75 7.75 5.30
C GLY A 6 9.40 8.47 6.61
N MET A 7 9.73 9.76 6.73
CA MET A 7 9.33 10.56 7.89
C MET A 7 7.81 10.79 7.94
N LEU A 8 7.14 11.03 6.81
CA LEU A 8 5.67 11.10 6.77
C LEU A 8 5.02 9.75 7.08
N GLY A 9 5.59 8.65 6.58
CA GLY A 9 5.09 7.31 6.89
C GLY A 9 5.19 6.94 8.38
N ARG A 10 6.15 7.53 9.11
CA ARG A 10 6.34 7.28 10.55
C ARG A 10 5.13 7.71 11.39
N ASP A 11 4.33 8.67 10.93
CA ASP A 11 3.14 9.14 11.64
C ASP A 11 1.99 8.12 11.63
N PHE A 12 2.14 7.03 10.86
CA PHE A 12 1.20 5.92 10.75
C PHE A 12 1.83 4.59 11.20
N PRO A 13 2.29 4.47 12.47
CA PRO A 13 2.99 3.27 12.95
C PRO A 13 2.11 2.01 12.95
N GLN A 14 0.79 2.15 12.88
CA GLN A 14 -0.18 1.07 12.77
C GLN A 14 -0.27 0.46 11.36
N VAL A 15 0.24 1.15 10.33
CA VAL A 15 0.24 0.65 8.96
C VAL A 15 1.54 -0.09 8.67
N ILE A 16 1.44 -1.40 8.46
CA ILE A 16 2.56 -2.23 8.03
C ILE A 16 2.73 -2.06 6.52
N SER A 17 3.94 -1.68 6.11
CA SER A 17 4.27 -1.43 4.71
C SER A 17 5.28 -2.46 4.19
N ASN A 18 4.92 -3.14 3.10
CA ASN A 18 5.78 -4.04 2.34
C ASN A 18 6.10 -3.39 0.99
N THR A 19 7.35 -2.98 0.79
CA THR A 19 7.83 -2.36 -0.46
C THR A 19 8.86 -3.27 -1.10
N VAL A 20 8.44 -4.09 -2.07
CA VAL A 20 9.25 -5.19 -2.61
C VAL A 20 9.57 -4.95 -4.08
N SER A 21 10.85 -5.08 -4.44
CA SER A 21 11.33 -4.99 -5.82
C SER A 21 10.78 -6.14 -6.67
N SER A 22 10.28 -5.85 -7.88
CA SER A 22 9.66 -6.85 -8.77
C SER A 22 10.20 -6.84 -10.20
N PHE A 23 11.37 -6.25 -10.45
CA PHE A 23 12.00 -6.25 -11.77
C PHE A 23 12.11 -7.67 -12.35
N ALA A 24 11.68 -7.82 -13.60
CA ALA A 24 11.63 -9.09 -14.34
C ALA A 24 10.67 -10.17 -13.79
N LEU A 25 9.82 -9.85 -12.82
CA LEU A 25 8.78 -10.75 -12.28
C LEU A 25 7.36 -10.39 -12.77
N GLY A 26 7.25 -9.38 -13.62
CA GLY A 26 6.03 -8.85 -14.21
C GLY A 26 6.29 -7.49 -14.85
N ASP A 27 5.23 -6.72 -15.10
CA ASP A 27 5.33 -5.42 -15.79
C ASP A 27 5.64 -4.24 -14.83
N TRP A 28 5.93 -4.54 -13.56
CA TRP A 28 6.05 -3.54 -12.47
C TRP A 28 7.45 -3.48 -11.87
N GLU A 29 7.85 -2.30 -11.43
CA GLU A 29 9.13 -2.08 -10.70
C GLU A 29 9.04 -2.48 -9.22
N TRP A 30 7.87 -2.26 -8.60
CA TRP A 30 7.59 -2.53 -7.20
C TRP A 30 6.23 -3.18 -7.00
N ILE A 31 6.13 -4.04 -5.99
CA ILE A 31 4.87 -4.52 -5.42
C ILE A 31 4.73 -3.90 -4.03
N LEU A 32 3.59 -3.24 -3.80
CA LEU A 32 3.28 -2.57 -2.54
C LEU A 32 2.14 -3.31 -1.82
N GLY A 33 2.40 -3.74 -0.59
CA GLY A 33 1.40 -4.32 0.30
C GLY A 33 1.26 -3.48 1.57
N LEU A 34 0.07 -2.94 1.84
CA LEU A 34 -0.23 -2.16 3.04
C LEU A 34 -1.28 -2.88 3.88
N GLU A 35 -0.99 -3.04 5.17
CA GLU A 35 -1.87 -3.73 6.12
C GLU A 35 -2.09 -2.84 7.34
N ALA A 36 -3.33 -2.71 7.78
CA ALA A 36 -3.69 -1.97 8.99
C ALA A 36 -4.92 -2.61 9.66
N PRO A 37 -5.12 -2.41 10.98
CA PRO A 37 -6.33 -2.83 11.65
C PRO A 37 -7.60 -2.19 11.06
N GLU A 38 -7.53 -0.91 10.68
CA GLU A 38 -8.64 -0.15 10.11
C GLU A 38 -8.35 0.33 8.69
N LEU A 39 -9.32 0.19 7.78
CA LEU A 39 -9.15 0.57 6.37
C LEU A 39 -8.87 2.08 6.20
N VAL A 40 -9.46 2.91 7.06
CA VAL A 40 -9.28 4.37 7.00
C VAL A 40 -7.82 4.79 7.19
N ASP A 41 -7.04 4.04 7.97
CA ASP A 41 -5.61 4.29 8.16
C ASP A 41 -4.84 4.18 6.84
N LEU A 42 -5.22 3.23 5.97
CA LEU A 42 -4.61 3.07 4.65
C LEU A 42 -4.93 4.27 3.75
N VAL A 43 -6.19 4.73 3.79
CA VAL A 43 -6.64 5.90 3.01
C VAL A 43 -5.92 7.17 3.48
N ASP A 44 -5.85 7.38 4.79
CA ASP A 44 -5.22 8.55 5.38
C ASP A 44 -3.71 8.55 5.17
N LEU A 45 -3.03 7.41 5.31
CA LEU A 45 -1.60 7.27 4.97
C LEU A 45 -1.38 7.62 3.49
N MET A 46 -2.14 7.02 2.57
CA MET A 46 -1.96 7.25 1.13
C MET A 46 -2.19 8.72 0.76
N ARG A 47 -3.20 9.36 1.36
CA ARG A 47 -3.45 10.81 1.22
C ARG A 47 -2.30 11.63 1.79
N HIS A 48 -1.80 11.28 2.98
CA HIS A 48 -0.72 11.98 3.65
C HIS A 48 0.60 11.88 2.86
N LEU A 49 0.93 10.70 2.37
CA LEU A 49 2.09 10.43 1.51
C LEU A 49 2.04 11.13 0.17
N ARG A 50 0.85 11.63 -0.25
CA ARG A 50 0.82 12.59 -1.34
C ARG A 50 1.81 13.68 -1.00
N ALA A 51 1.78 14.36 0.16
CA ALA A 51 2.61 15.51 0.59
C ALA A 51 4.16 15.41 0.53
N THR A 52 4.76 14.39 -0.11
CA THR A 52 6.20 14.17 -0.27
C THR A 52 6.75 14.65 -1.62
N ASP A 53 8.05 14.85 -1.81
CA ASP A 53 8.60 15.11 -3.17
C ASP A 53 8.56 13.85 -4.06
N ALA A 54 8.44 12.67 -3.45
CA ALA A 54 8.48 11.39 -4.16
C ALA A 54 7.36 11.26 -5.21
N ARG A 55 6.20 11.93 -5.01
CA ARG A 55 5.11 11.84 -6.01
C ARG A 55 5.48 12.39 -7.38
N ASN A 56 6.48 13.27 -7.47
CA ASN A 56 6.92 13.84 -8.75
C ASN A 56 7.70 12.82 -9.60
N HIS A 57 7.94 11.62 -9.05
CA HIS A 57 8.71 10.55 -9.67
C HIS A 57 7.90 9.24 -9.77
N VAL A 58 6.57 9.32 -9.78
CA VAL A 58 5.67 8.17 -9.99
C VAL A 58 5.17 8.18 -11.43
N ARG A 59 5.26 7.04 -12.12
CA ARG A 59 4.71 6.86 -13.48
C ARG A 59 3.38 6.13 -13.46
N GLU A 60 3.27 5.04 -12.72
CA GLU A 60 2.09 4.18 -12.68
C GLU A 60 1.98 3.54 -11.28
N GLU A 61 0.76 3.50 -10.73
CA GLU A 61 0.48 2.96 -9.38
C GLU A 61 -0.84 2.16 -9.31
N ILE A 62 -1.41 1.80 -10.46
CA ILE A 62 -2.70 1.10 -10.59
C ILE A 62 -2.48 -0.24 -11.29
N PRO A 63 -3.33 -1.26 -11.08
CA PRO A 63 -4.57 -1.26 -10.28
C PRO A 63 -4.37 -1.40 -8.77
N PHE A 64 -5.34 -0.89 -7.99
CA PHE A 64 -5.45 -1.14 -6.55
C PHE A 64 -6.37 -2.32 -6.27
N TYR A 65 -5.93 -3.22 -5.38
CA TYR A 65 -6.75 -4.29 -4.82
C TYR A 65 -6.82 -4.08 -3.30
N THR A 66 -8.01 -3.80 -2.79
CA THR A 66 -8.23 -3.49 -1.37
C THR A 66 -9.36 -4.36 -0.84
N GLY A 67 -9.17 -4.91 0.36
CA GLY A 67 -10.16 -5.79 0.96
C GLY A 67 -9.90 -6.06 2.43
N ARG A 68 -10.76 -6.88 3.02
CA ARG A 68 -10.64 -7.40 4.39
C ARG A 68 -9.93 -8.76 4.35
N ARG A 69 -9.05 -9.02 5.31
CA ARG A 69 -8.53 -10.37 5.56
C ARG A 69 -9.67 -11.30 6.01
N ILE A 70 -9.86 -12.38 5.28
CA ILE A 70 -10.79 -13.46 5.64
C ILE A 70 -10.01 -14.75 5.90
N THR A 71 -10.61 -15.65 6.67
CA THR A 71 -10.13 -17.03 6.85
C THR A 71 -10.45 -17.86 5.62
N ALA A 72 -9.77 -19.00 5.46
CA ALA A 72 -10.03 -19.91 4.35
C ALA A 72 -11.48 -20.45 4.36
N ALA A 73 -12.09 -20.60 5.54
CA ALA A 73 -13.46 -21.08 5.68
C ALA A 73 -14.50 -20.07 5.16
N GLU A 74 -14.24 -18.76 5.32
CA GLU A 74 -15.14 -17.68 4.87
C GLU A 74 -15.15 -17.51 3.34
N ILE A 75 -14.19 -18.08 2.60
CA ILE A 75 -14.05 -17.85 1.15
C ILE A 75 -15.32 -18.26 0.38
N ALA A 76 -15.90 -19.41 0.69
CA ALA A 76 -17.09 -19.91 0.00
C ALA A 76 -18.33 -19.03 0.20
N GLU A 77 -18.36 -18.20 1.25
CA GLU A 77 -19.49 -17.33 1.56
C GLU A 77 -19.51 -16.04 0.72
N VAL A 78 -18.38 -15.68 0.11
CA VAL A 78 -18.19 -14.40 -0.61
C VAL A 78 -17.97 -14.54 -2.11
N LEU A 79 -17.86 -15.77 -2.62
CA LEU A 79 -17.78 -16.06 -4.05
C LEU A 79 -19.19 -16.23 -4.64
N ALA A 80 -19.40 -15.68 -5.83
CA ALA A 80 -20.65 -15.76 -6.58
C ALA A 80 -20.79 -17.08 -7.36
#